data_AF-A0A355FK94-F1
#
_entry.id   AF-A0A355FK94-F1
#
_cell.length_a   1.000
_cell.length_b   1.000
_cell.length_c   1.000
_cell.angle_alpha   90.00
_cell.angle_beta   90.00
_cell.angle_gamma   90.00
#
_symmetry.space_group_name_H-M   'P 1'
#
loop_
_entity.id
_entity.type
_entity.pdbx_description
1 polymer ?
#
loop_
_entity_poly.entity_id
_entity_poly.type
_entity_poly.pdbx_seq_one_letter_code
_entity_poly.pdbx_strand_id
1 'polypeptide(L)'
;MSGMGLAFKIAWRNIGRHKGKSLVIGMILFIGTLLMTVGNGMISGMEHGMSENIVKLFTGDLIVISDEQEKNDVLIGSMSAKPLKVIKNYEAAKVVLENEELIADYLPATSGLVYVLNDRSEMGSMYLLGVDIDRYRRMFPDSIQITEGRPFEVGERGLLISEEIRKPFYDFVEYWLIPEGEELDESKLPEDAKADLVNLDVRSDLVFMGASVANSTMDIRVPVTGVMKYKALNKIWGSYCLVDIESFREAHNYVTGADSAVDLSEAEADLLATENLEDLFAGGDLFADVITEESITLEELQQETARASGDYDLDDGSYNLAFIKLKKGVSPQAAAAKINGVFQEQGLEVRVISWKDAVGIIGNMAVMVKAALNLFIMFIFFV
;
A
#
# COMPACT_ATOMS: atom_id res chain seq x y z
N MET A 1 -71.62 -12.50 2.55
CA MET A 1 -70.31 -13.10 2.87
C MET A 1 -69.43 -12.98 1.65
N SER A 2 -68.33 -12.23 1.72
CA SER A 2 -67.55 -11.86 0.53
C SER A 2 -66.99 -13.10 -0.18
N GLY A 3 -67.03 -13.11 -1.53
CA GLY A 3 -66.50 -14.21 -2.35
C GLY A 3 -65.04 -14.55 -2.04
N MET A 4 -64.30 -13.59 -1.47
CA MET A 4 -62.95 -13.75 -0.95
C MET A 4 -62.83 -14.81 0.16
N GLY A 5 -63.79 -14.86 1.09
CA GLY A 5 -63.79 -15.84 2.18
C GLY A 5 -64.06 -17.27 1.70
N LEU A 6 -64.87 -17.42 0.64
CA LEU A 6 -65.14 -18.73 0.03
C LEU A 6 -63.92 -19.22 -0.76
N ALA A 7 -63.28 -18.34 -1.54
CA ALA A 7 -62.07 -18.66 -2.29
C ALA A 7 -60.91 -19.10 -1.37
N PHE A 8 -60.71 -18.40 -0.26
CA PHE A 8 -59.69 -18.76 0.74
C PHE A 8 -59.95 -20.17 1.35
N LYS A 9 -61.20 -20.47 1.72
CA LYS A 9 -61.58 -21.81 2.22
C LYS A 9 -61.33 -22.91 1.19
N ILE A 10 -61.65 -22.67 -0.08
CA ILE A 10 -61.44 -23.65 -1.15
C ILE A 10 -59.94 -23.90 -1.36
N ALA A 11 -59.12 -22.84 -1.40
CA ALA A 11 -57.66 -22.94 -1.53
C ALA A 11 -57.02 -23.72 -0.38
N TRP A 12 -57.39 -23.42 0.87
CA TRP A 12 -56.87 -24.11 2.05
C TRP A 12 -57.20 -25.61 2.04
N ARG A 13 -58.44 -25.96 1.66
CA ARG A 13 -58.87 -27.36 1.53
C ARG A 13 -58.10 -28.09 0.43
N ASN A 14 -57.73 -27.39 -0.64
CA ASN A 14 -56.95 -27.95 -1.74
C ASN A 14 -55.51 -28.30 -1.31
N ILE A 15 -54.84 -27.38 -0.58
CA ILE A 15 -53.52 -27.61 0.01
C ILE A 15 -53.54 -28.83 0.93
N GLY A 16 -54.54 -28.91 1.82
CA GLY A 16 -54.70 -30.04 2.75
C GLY A 16 -54.98 -31.39 2.06
N ARG A 17 -55.53 -31.38 0.84
CA ARG A 17 -55.82 -32.59 0.05
C ARG A 17 -54.58 -33.11 -0.70
N HIS A 18 -53.69 -32.23 -1.15
CA HIS A 18 -52.48 -32.59 -1.90
C HIS A 18 -51.21 -32.43 -1.08
N LYS A 19 -51.19 -32.99 0.15
CA LYS A 19 -50.12 -32.81 1.14
C LYS A 19 -48.70 -32.99 0.59
N GLY A 20 -48.43 -34.02 -0.21
CA GLY A 20 -47.10 -34.26 -0.79
C GLY A 20 -46.66 -33.14 -1.74
N LYS A 21 -47.50 -32.79 -2.72
CA LYS A 21 -47.18 -31.73 -3.70
C LYS A 21 -47.07 -30.36 -3.04
N SER A 22 -47.98 -30.05 -2.13
CA SER A 22 -47.96 -28.79 -1.39
C SER A 22 -46.76 -28.67 -0.45
N LEU A 23 -46.33 -29.78 0.17
CA LEU A 23 -45.13 -29.79 1.01
C LEU A 23 -43.86 -29.54 0.19
N VAL A 24 -43.72 -30.20 -0.96
CA VAL A 24 -42.55 -30.01 -1.85
C VAL A 24 -42.47 -28.55 -2.32
N ILE A 25 -43.57 -27.99 -2.83
CA ILE A 25 -43.60 -26.59 -3.29
C ILE A 25 -43.31 -25.63 -2.13
N GLY A 26 -43.92 -25.85 -0.96
CA GLY A 26 -43.67 -25.03 0.23
C GLY A 26 -42.21 -25.10 0.70
N MET A 27 -41.59 -26.27 0.63
CA MET A 27 -40.19 -26.49 1.03
C MET A 27 -39.22 -25.80 0.06
N ILE A 28 -39.48 -25.85 -1.25
CA ILE A 28 -38.67 -25.14 -2.26
C ILE A 28 -38.77 -23.62 -2.05
N LEU A 29 -39.98 -23.09 -1.88
CA LEU A 29 -40.20 -21.66 -1.59
C LEU A 29 -39.49 -21.25 -0.30
N PHE A 30 -39.64 -22.05 0.77
CA PHE A 30 -38.98 -21.80 2.05
C PHE A 30 -37.46 -21.79 1.93
N ILE A 31 -36.87 -22.80 1.28
CA ILE A 31 -35.41 -22.89 1.08
C ILE A 31 -34.92 -21.71 0.24
N GLY A 32 -35.60 -21.37 -0.85
CA GLY A 32 -35.23 -20.23 -1.69
C GLY A 32 -35.24 -18.91 -0.93
N THR A 33 -36.30 -18.64 -0.16
CA THR A 33 -36.38 -17.44 0.68
C THR A 33 -35.33 -17.46 1.80
N LEU A 34 -35.12 -18.60 2.47
CA LEU A 34 -34.12 -18.75 3.52
C LEU A 34 -32.70 -18.46 2.99
N LEU A 35 -32.35 -19.04 1.84
CA LEU A 35 -31.05 -18.81 1.20
C LEU A 35 -30.89 -17.35 0.78
N MET A 36 -31.92 -16.70 0.26
CA MET A 36 -31.86 -15.26 -0.06
C MET A 36 -31.63 -14.42 1.20
N THR A 37 -32.36 -14.68 2.27
CA THR A 37 -32.24 -13.89 3.51
C THR A 37 -30.90 -14.10 4.18
N VAL A 38 -30.50 -15.36 4.38
CA VAL A 38 -29.22 -15.70 5.04
C VAL A 38 -28.04 -15.29 4.16
N GLY A 39 -28.09 -15.57 2.86
CA GLY A 39 -27.01 -15.26 1.95
C GLY A 39 -26.80 -13.76 1.77
N ASN A 40 -27.87 -12.96 1.59
CA ASN A 40 -27.73 -11.50 1.53
C ASN A 40 -27.27 -10.91 2.87
N GLY A 41 -27.77 -11.44 4.00
CA GLY A 41 -27.33 -11.02 5.33
C GLY A 41 -25.83 -11.29 5.57
N MET A 42 -25.37 -12.49 5.22
CA MET A 42 -23.96 -12.87 5.32
C MET A 42 -23.08 -12.00 4.42
N ILE A 43 -23.46 -11.80 3.16
CA ILE A 43 -22.70 -10.96 2.22
C ILE A 43 -22.63 -9.52 2.70
N SER A 44 -23.75 -8.96 3.17
CA SER A 44 -23.77 -7.59 3.72
C SER A 44 -22.91 -7.47 4.97
N GLY A 45 -22.90 -8.49 5.83
CA GLY A 45 -22.04 -8.54 7.02
C GLY A 45 -20.55 -8.63 6.64
N MET A 46 -20.22 -9.44 5.64
CA MET A 46 -18.86 -9.53 5.09
C MET A 46 -18.41 -8.20 4.47
N GLU A 47 -19.24 -7.58 3.63
CA GLU A 47 -18.92 -6.28 3.01
C GLU A 47 -18.70 -5.21 4.09
N HIS A 48 -19.57 -5.15 5.09
CA HIS A 48 -19.44 -4.19 6.18
C HIS A 48 -18.16 -4.43 7.00
N GLY A 49 -17.94 -5.65 7.49
CA GLY A 49 -16.77 -5.96 8.32
C GLY A 49 -15.45 -5.84 7.56
N MET A 50 -15.44 -6.18 6.26
CA MET A 50 -14.29 -6.00 5.40
C MET A 50 -14.03 -4.52 5.14
N SER A 51 -15.06 -3.73 4.83
CA SER A 51 -14.92 -2.29 4.63
C SER A 51 -14.40 -1.58 5.86
N GLU A 52 -14.95 -1.89 7.04
CA GLU A 52 -14.55 -1.27 8.29
C GLU A 52 -13.10 -1.60 8.61
N ASN A 53 -12.68 -2.86 8.46
CA ASN A 53 -11.29 -3.25 8.72
C ASN A 53 -10.31 -2.67 7.69
N ILE A 54 -10.65 -2.65 6.40
CA ILE A 54 -9.77 -2.10 5.37
C ILE A 54 -9.56 -0.59 5.58
N VAL A 55 -10.66 0.15 5.75
CA VAL A 55 -10.64 1.59 5.97
C VAL A 55 -9.89 1.93 7.25
N LYS A 56 -10.21 1.26 8.35
CA LYS A 56 -9.67 1.58 9.68
C LYS A 56 -8.19 1.22 9.83
N LEU A 57 -7.70 0.20 9.13
CA LEU A 57 -6.37 -0.38 9.37
C LEU A 57 -5.38 -0.16 8.22
N PHE A 58 -5.83 0.20 7.01
CA PHE A 58 -4.93 0.18 5.83
C PHE A 58 -5.08 1.38 4.89
N THR A 59 -6.30 1.82 4.57
CA THR A 59 -6.51 2.75 3.46
C THR A 59 -7.03 4.12 3.84
N GLY A 60 -7.64 4.26 5.02
CA GLY A 60 -8.55 5.38 5.26
C GLY A 60 -9.78 5.30 4.36
N ASP A 61 -10.60 6.35 4.39
CA ASP A 61 -11.86 6.43 3.65
C ASP A 61 -11.64 6.72 2.17
N LEU A 62 -10.65 7.55 1.87
CA LEU A 62 -10.34 8.08 0.55
C LEU A 62 -8.83 8.09 0.31
N ILE A 63 -8.42 8.10 -0.96
CA ILE A 63 -7.01 8.12 -1.35
C ILE A 63 -6.80 9.17 -2.44
N VAL A 64 -5.79 10.02 -2.27
CA VAL A 64 -5.31 10.96 -3.29
C VAL A 64 -4.29 10.25 -4.16
N ILE A 65 -4.44 10.38 -5.48
CA ILE A 65 -3.50 9.89 -6.49
C ILE A 65 -3.30 10.93 -7.58
N SER A 66 -2.22 10.82 -8.34
CA SER A 66 -1.99 11.64 -9.54
C SER A 66 -3.06 11.38 -10.61
N ASP A 67 -3.49 12.42 -11.31
CA ASP A 67 -4.44 12.28 -12.42
C ASP A 67 -3.87 11.53 -13.62
N GLU A 68 -2.53 11.50 -13.73
CA GLU A 68 -1.81 10.74 -14.75
C GLU A 68 -1.90 9.21 -14.56
N GLN A 69 -2.41 8.78 -13.41
CA GLN A 69 -2.56 7.36 -13.13
C GLN A 69 -3.62 6.73 -14.06
N GLU A 70 -3.23 5.70 -14.81
CA GLU A 70 -4.13 5.02 -15.77
C GLU A 70 -5.29 4.27 -15.10
N LYS A 71 -5.06 3.72 -13.90
CA LYS A 71 -6.01 2.89 -13.15
C LYS A 71 -6.13 3.34 -11.71
N ASN A 72 -7.34 3.32 -11.16
CA ASN A 72 -7.58 3.68 -9.76
C ASN A 72 -7.16 2.58 -8.78
N ASP A 73 -6.96 1.37 -9.28
CA ASP A 73 -6.40 0.26 -8.53
C ASP A 73 -4.89 0.49 -8.32
N VAL A 74 -4.54 1.03 -7.15
CA VAL A 74 -3.19 1.51 -6.81
C VAL A 74 -2.55 0.77 -5.63
N LEU A 75 -3.27 -0.15 -4.98
CA LEU A 75 -2.76 -0.91 -3.83
C LEU A 75 -2.70 -2.41 -4.14
N ILE A 76 -3.83 -3.10 -4.19
CA ILE A 76 -3.82 -4.57 -4.18
C ILE A 76 -3.88 -5.16 -5.59
N GLY A 77 -4.60 -4.55 -6.52
CA GLY A 77 -4.69 -5.06 -7.89
C GLY A 77 -3.67 -4.43 -8.85
N SER A 78 -2.90 -3.44 -8.39
CA SER A 78 -1.69 -2.96 -9.06
C SER A 78 -0.53 -3.95 -8.96
N MET A 79 -0.79 -5.27 -8.92
CA MET A 79 0.22 -6.31 -9.19
C MET A 79 0.86 -6.19 -10.60
N SER A 80 0.46 -5.16 -11.35
CA SER A 80 1.24 -4.52 -12.40
C SER A 80 2.62 -4.08 -11.90
N ALA A 81 3.68 -4.48 -12.61
CA ALA A 81 5.04 -3.96 -12.38
C ALA A 81 5.20 -2.46 -12.72
N LYS A 82 4.15 -1.77 -13.20
CA LYS A 82 4.19 -0.33 -13.40
C LYS A 82 4.14 0.42 -12.05
N PRO A 83 5.11 1.30 -11.77
CA PRO A 83 5.08 2.14 -10.57
C PRO A 83 3.91 3.11 -10.59
N LEU A 84 3.49 3.54 -9.41
CA LEU A 84 2.53 4.63 -9.26
C LEU A 84 3.14 5.95 -9.73
N LYS A 85 2.30 6.81 -10.30
CA LYS A 85 2.70 8.14 -10.73
C LYS A 85 2.87 9.06 -9.51
N VAL A 86 3.98 9.80 -9.49
CA VAL A 86 4.24 10.81 -8.46
C VAL A 86 3.20 11.92 -8.55
N ILE A 87 2.74 12.39 -7.40
CA ILE A 87 1.89 13.58 -7.26
C ILE A 87 2.79 14.80 -7.47
N LYS A 88 2.59 15.49 -8.59
CA LYS A 88 3.29 16.76 -8.85
C LYS A 88 2.77 17.84 -7.91
N ASN A 89 3.68 18.69 -7.42
CA ASN A 89 3.35 19.80 -6.53
C ASN A 89 2.50 19.35 -5.31
N TYR A 90 3.02 18.37 -4.58
CA TYR A 90 2.33 17.82 -3.42
C TYR A 90 2.04 18.88 -2.35
N GLU A 91 2.91 19.89 -2.19
CA GLU A 91 2.71 21.00 -1.26
C GLU A 91 1.37 21.71 -1.45
N ALA A 92 0.99 21.99 -2.70
CA ALA A 92 -0.31 22.62 -2.99
C ALA A 92 -1.49 21.70 -2.63
N ALA A 93 -1.35 20.38 -2.85
CA ALA A 93 -2.35 19.41 -2.43
C ALA A 93 -2.42 19.31 -0.89
N LYS A 94 -1.27 19.33 -0.19
CA LYS A 94 -1.17 19.34 1.28
C LYS A 94 -1.95 20.51 1.87
N VAL A 95 -1.80 21.72 1.33
CA VAL A 95 -2.55 22.90 1.80
C VAL A 95 -4.07 22.68 1.73
N VAL A 96 -4.57 22.02 0.68
CA VAL A 96 -6.00 21.68 0.59
C VAL A 96 -6.39 20.63 1.64
N LEU A 97 -5.57 19.60 1.83
CA LEU A 97 -5.83 18.53 2.80
C LEU A 97 -5.84 19.04 4.25
N GLU A 98 -4.98 20.01 4.58
CA GLU A 98 -4.90 20.62 5.92
C GLU A 98 -6.08 21.55 6.21
N ASN A 99 -6.58 22.26 5.20
CA ASN A 99 -7.65 23.26 5.37
C ASN A 99 -9.07 22.68 5.25
N GLU A 100 -9.22 21.45 4.76
CA GLU A 100 -10.54 20.86 4.54
C GLU A 100 -11.13 20.29 5.84
N GLU A 101 -12.17 20.95 6.37
CA GLU A 101 -12.78 20.62 7.66
C GLU A 101 -13.36 19.20 7.75
N LEU A 102 -13.63 18.52 6.62
CA LEU A 102 -14.17 17.17 6.60
C LEU A 102 -13.11 16.10 6.94
N ILE A 103 -11.83 16.44 6.81
CA ILE A 103 -10.69 15.54 7.06
C ILE A 103 -10.40 15.50 8.55
N ALA A 104 -10.26 14.28 9.09
CA ALA A 104 -9.85 14.04 10.46
C ALA A 104 -8.33 13.87 10.58
N ASP A 105 -7.74 13.17 9.61
CA ASP A 105 -6.29 12.94 9.52
C ASP A 105 -5.93 12.52 8.09
N TYR A 106 -4.66 12.64 7.71
CA TYR A 106 -4.15 12.15 6.44
C TYR A 106 -2.73 11.61 6.57
N LEU A 107 -2.38 10.67 5.69
CA LEU A 107 -1.05 10.05 5.62
C LEU A 107 -0.52 10.15 4.20
N PRO A 108 0.45 11.04 3.94
CA PRO A 108 1.24 11.02 2.72
C PRO A 108 2.10 9.76 2.70
N ALA A 109 2.15 9.04 1.58
CA ALA A 109 2.94 7.81 1.49
C ALA A 109 3.40 7.52 0.06
N THR A 110 4.31 6.56 -0.04
CA THR A 110 4.73 5.98 -1.30
C THR A 110 4.42 4.49 -1.30
N SER A 111 3.93 3.96 -2.41
CA SER A 111 3.71 2.52 -2.61
C SER A 111 4.32 2.07 -3.92
N GLY A 112 4.93 0.89 -3.93
CA GLY A 112 5.52 0.33 -5.15
C GLY A 112 6.16 -1.02 -4.96
N LEU A 113 6.47 -1.65 -6.10
CA LEU A 113 7.27 -2.85 -6.17
C LEU A 113 8.75 -2.48 -6.14
N VAL A 114 9.55 -3.26 -5.42
CA VAL A 114 11.01 -3.23 -5.50
C VAL A 114 11.55 -4.58 -5.94
N TYR A 115 12.67 -4.55 -6.65
CA TYR A 115 13.46 -5.74 -6.95
C TYR A 115 14.51 -5.91 -5.87
N VAL A 116 14.51 -7.08 -5.25
CA VAL A 116 15.50 -7.43 -4.25
C VAL A 116 16.68 -8.09 -4.93
N LEU A 117 17.86 -7.58 -4.61
CA LEU A 117 19.10 -8.05 -5.20
C LEU A 117 19.73 -9.09 -4.28
N ASN A 118 20.18 -10.19 -4.88
CA ASN A 118 21.02 -11.16 -4.24
C ASN A 118 22.16 -11.55 -5.17
N ASP A 119 23.36 -11.76 -4.61
CA ASP A 119 24.56 -12.17 -5.34
C ASP A 119 24.56 -13.68 -5.66
N ARG A 120 23.74 -14.47 -4.94
CA ARG A 120 23.73 -15.93 -5.01
C ARG A 120 22.51 -16.54 -5.68
N SER A 121 21.43 -15.78 -5.88
CA SER A 121 20.13 -16.30 -6.35
C SER A 121 19.51 -15.40 -7.42
N GLU A 122 18.30 -15.75 -7.86
CA GLU A 122 17.49 -14.89 -8.70
C GLU A 122 17.05 -13.62 -7.95
N MET A 123 16.69 -12.57 -8.71
CA MET A 123 16.15 -11.33 -8.18
C MET A 123 14.77 -11.61 -7.56
N GLY A 124 14.64 -11.30 -6.27
CA GLY A 124 13.36 -11.31 -5.58
C GLY A 124 12.54 -10.08 -5.92
N SER A 125 11.29 -10.06 -5.46
CA SER A 125 10.48 -8.83 -5.50
C SER A 125 9.61 -8.71 -4.26
N MET A 126 9.33 -7.47 -3.89
CA MET A 126 8.65 -7.12 -2.64
C MET A 126 7.81 -5.86 -2.85
N TYR A 127 6.63 -5.81 -2.24
CA TYR A 127 5.86 -4.57 -2.19
C TYR A 127 6.23 -3.78 -0.94
N LEU A 128 6.60 -2.53 -1.13
CA LEU A 128 6.93 -1.60 -0.08
C LEU A 128 5.88 -0.49 0.01
N LEU A 129 5.56 -0.14 1.24
CA LEU A 129 4.87 1.10 1.59
C LEU A 129 5.86 2.00 2.34
N GLY A 130 6.37 3.03 1.66
CA GLY A 130 7.22 4.05 2.25
C GLY A 130 6.40 5.06 3.03
N VAL A 131 6.69 5.19 4.32
CA VAL A 131 5.89 6.01 5.24
C VAL A 131 6.76 6.75 6.27
N ASP A 132 6.24 7.86 6.76
CA ASP A 132 6.57 8.34 8.10
C ASP A 132 5.88 7.41 9.11
N ILE A 133 6.67 6.72 9.92
CA ILE A 133 6.17 5.67 10.83
C ILE A 133 5.26 6.22 11.94
N ASP A 134 5.48 7.45 12.38
CA ASP A 134 4.68 8.08 13.43
C ASP A 134 3.35 8.56 12.89
N ARG A 135 3.35 9.15 11.68
CA ARG A 135 2.09 9.46 10.96
C ARG A 135 1.33 8.17 10.65
N TYR A 136 2.01 7.10 10.23
CA TYR A 136 1.39 5.80 9.96
C TYR A 136 0.69 5.23 11.20
N ARG A 137 1.35 5.23 12.36
CA ARG A 137 0.76 4.77 13.62
C ARG A 137 -0.39 5.62 14.10
N ARG A 138 -0.34 6.93 13.87
CA ARG A 138 -1.45 7.84 14.21
C ARG A 138 -2.69 7.56 13.36
N MET A 139 -2.47 7.37 12.06
CA MET A 139 -3.51 7.06 11.09
C MET A 139 -4.13 5.68 11.36
N PHE A 140 -3.27 4.68 11.61
CA PHE A 140 -3.60 3.26 11.74
C PHE A 140 -3.02 2.62 13.02
N PRO A 141 -3.46 3.01 14.23
CA PRO A 141 -2.82 2.63 15.49
C PRO A 141 -2.85 1.13 15.82
N ASP A 142 -3.78 0.39 15.20
CA ASP A 142 -4.00 -1.03 15.45
C ASP A 142 -3.73 -1.91 14.24
N SER A 143 -3.09 -1.40 13.18
CA SER A 143 -2.89 -2.16 11.94
C SER A 143 -1.88 -3.29 12.08
N ILE A 144 -0.77 -3.04 12.79
CA ILE A 144 0.38 -3.94 12.88
C ILE A 144 0.68 -4.39 14.31
N GLN A 145 1.30 -5.55 14.42
CA GLN A 145 1.92 -6.09 15.62
C GLN A 145 3.36 -6.48 15.27
N ILE A 146 4.33 -6.01 16.05
CA ILE A 146 5.73 -6.43 15.91
C ILE A 146 5.90 -7.81 16.57
N THR A 147 6.53 -8.73 15.86
CA THR A 147 6.77 -10.10 16.30
C THR A 147 8.24 -10.34 16.67
N GLU A 148 9.18 -9.68 16.01
CA GLU A 148 10.63 -9.74 16.26
C GLU A 148 11.22 -8.33 16.10
N GLY A 149 12.26 -7.99 16.87
CA GLY A 149 12.93 -6.70 16.83
C GLY A 149 12.05 -5.54 17.30
N ARG A 150 12.21 -4.39 16.65
CA ARG A 150 11.50 -3.15 16.98
C ARG A 150 11.04 -2.46 15.71
N PRO A 151 10.11 -1.51 15.79
CA PRO A 151 9.96 -0.63 14.67
C PRO A 151 11.11 0.38 14.55
N PHE A 152 11.31 0.88 13.33
CA PHE A 152 12.16 2.03 13.07
C PHE A 152 11.55 3.32 13.65
N GLU A 153 12.43 4.29 13.90
CA GLU A 153 12.13 5.63 14.40
C GLU A 153 12.05 6.66 13.26
N VAL A 154 11.58 7.86 13.56
CA VAL A 154 11.51 8.95 12.57
C VAL A 154 12.93 9.38 12.19
N GLY A 155 13.18 9.51 10.88
CA GLY A 155 14.50 9.83 10.34
C GLY A 155 15.49 8.65 10.33
N GLU A 156 15.13 7.51 10.93
CA GLU A 156 15.92 6.29 10.88
C GLU A 156 15.62 5.52 9.59
N ARG A 157 16.66 5.02 8.93
CA ARG A 157 16.48 4.04 7.86
C ARG A 157 16.05 2.70 8.45
N GLY A 158 14.97 2.14 7.94
CA GLY A 158 14.51 0.88 8.47
C GLY A 158 13.42 0.23 7.64
N LEU A 159 13.45 -1.10 7.67
CA LEU A 159 12.47 -1.95 7.03
C LEU A 159 11.78 -2.84 8.07
N LEU A 160 10.44 -2.80 8.07
CA LEU A 160 9.59 -3.75 8.77
C LEU A 160 9.07 -4.79 7.78
N ILE A 161 9.56 -6.02 7.93
CA ILE A 161 9.17 -7.13 7.05
C ILE A 161 7.93 -7.82 7.57
N SER A 162 6.99 -8.10 6.68
CA SER A 162 5.82 -8.90 7.02
C SER A 162 6.19 -10.38 7.20
N GLU A 163 5.78 -10.97 8.32
CA GLU A 163 5.92 -12.40 8.62
C GLU A 163 5.31 -13.27 7.50
N GLU A 164 4.27 -12.77 6.81
CA GLU A 164 3.60 -13.50 5.73
C GLU A 164 4.48 -13.73 4.49
N ILE A 165 5.37 -12.78 4.16
CA ILE A 165 6.24 -12.91 2.98
C ILE A 165 7.58 -13.55 3.32
N ARG A 166 7.96 -13.69 4.59
CA ARG A 166 9.31 -14.11 4.99
C ARG A 166 9.70 -15.48 4.42
N LYS A 167 8.77 -16.46 4.47
CA LYS A 167 8.98 -17.76 3.84
C LYS A 167 8.99 -17.69 2.31
N PRO A 168 7.94 -17.18 1.62
CA PRO A 168 7.99 -17.04 0.16
C PRO A 168 9.26 -16.33 -0.31
N PHE A 169 9.65 -15.27 0.38
CA PHE A 169 10.85 -14.52 0.11
C PHE A 169 12.11 -15.38 0.24
N TYR A 170 12.28 -16.10 1.35
CA TYR A 170 13.36 -17.08 1.52
C TYR A 170 13.40 -18.13 0.39
N ASP A 171 12.24 -18.65 -0.03
CA ASP A 171 12.15 -19.62 -1.11
C ASP A 171 12.66 -19.05 -2.46
N PHE A 172 12.65 -17.73 -2.66
CA PHE A 172 13.08 -17.05 -3.88
C PHE A 172 14.49 -16.48 -3.81
N VAL A 173 14.86 -15.85 -2.69
CA VAL A 173 16.17 -15.18 -2.55
C VAL A 173 17.19 -16.01 -1.78
N GLU A 174 16.83 -17.17 -1.25
CA GLU A 174 17.73 -18.14 -0.60
C GLU A 174 18.50 -17.61 0.63
N TYR A 175 18.02 -16.55 1.28
CA TYR A 175 18.50 -16.12 2.59
C TYR A 175 17.35 -15.74 3.52
N TRP A 176 17.58 -15.90 4.82
CA TRP A 176 16.62 -15.62 5.87
C TRP A 176 16.90 -14.25 6.49
N LEU A 177 15.87 -13.42 6.56
CA LEU A 177 15.96 -12.10 7.16
C LEU A 177 15.63 -12.15 8.65
N ILE A 178 16.49 -11.52 9.45
CA ILE A 178 16.28 -11.27 10.88
C ILE A 178 16.41 -9.77 11.16
N PRO A 179 15.82 -9.25 12.24
CA PRO A 179 16.09 -7.89 12.66
C PRO A 179 17.55 -7.68 13.04
N GLU A 180 18.08 -6.48 12.80
CA GLU A 180 19.41 -6.09 13.21
C GLU A 180 19.58 -6.19 14.73
N GLY A 181 20.67 -6.84 15.16
CA GLY A 181 20.98 -7.04 16.57
C GLY A 181 20.25 -8.21 17.25
N GLU A 182 19.39 -8.93 16.54
CA GLU A 182 18.75 -10.15 17.04
C GLU A 182 19.56 -11.41 16.68
N GLU A 183 19.37 -12.47 17.44
CA GLU A 183 19.90 -13.81 17.12
C GLU A 183 18.87 -14.63 16.33
N LEU A 184 19.34 -15.62 15.58
CA LEU A 184 18.48 -16.51 14.81
C LEU A 184 17.56 -17.34 15.72
N ASP A 185 16.26 -17.09 15.67
CA ASP A 185 15.26 -17.96 16.29
C ASP A 185 14.92 -19.15 15.37
N GLU A 186 15.53 -20.31 15.64
CA GLU A 186 15.29 -21.54 14.89
C GLU A 186 13.81 -21.98 14.89
N SER A 187 13.02 -21.58 15.89
CA SER A 187 11.60 -21.95 15.95
C SER A 187 10.76 -21.30 14.85
N LYS A 188 11.23 -20.17 14.31
CA LYS A 188 10.59 -19.37 13.27
C LYS A 188 10.96 -19.79 11.85
N LEU A 189 11.97 -20.63 11.71
CA LEU A 189 12.43 -21.10 10.41
C LEU A 189 11.43 -22.05 9.74
N PRO A 190 11.34 -22.02 8.41
CA PRO A 190 10.65 -23.06 7.67
C PRO A 190 11.41 -24.40 7.78
N GLU A 191 10.70 -25.52 7.61
CA GLU A 191 11.24 -26.87 7.89
C GLU A 191 12.45 -27.24 7.01
N ASP A 192 12.52 -26.71 5.79
CA ASP A 192 13.66 -26.83 4.88
C ASP A 192 14.88 -26.05 5.37
N ALA A 193 14.71 -24.81 5.84
CA ALA A 193 15.80 -24.04 6.46
C ALA A 193 16.31 -24.71 7.76
N LYS A 194 15.43 -25.30 8.57
CA LYS A 194 15.83 -26.08 9.76
C LYS A 194 16.64 -27.33 9.41
N ALA A 195 16.38 -27.93 8.25
CA ALA A 195 17.09 -29.13 7.82
C ALA A 195 18.54 -28.83 7.39
N ASP A 196 18.85 -27.58 7.01
CA ASP A 196 20.18 -27.17 6.56
C ASP A 196 20.65 -25.85 7.21
N LEU A 197 20.68 -25.83 8.55
CA LEU A 197 21.16 -24.67 9.32
C LEU A 197 22.61 -24.29 9.02
N VAL A 198 23.44 -25.22 8.53
CA VAL A 198 24.86 -24.98 8.26
C VAL A 198 25.06 -24.08 7.04
N ASN A 199 24.20 -24.23 6.02
CA ASN A 199 24.28 -23.44 4.79
C ASN A 199 23.28 -22.27 4.75
N LEU A 200 22.48 -22.10 5.80
CA LEU A 200 21.51 -21.01 5.90
C LEU A 200 22.21 -19.65 5.90
N ASP A 201 22.02 -18.88 4.83
CA ASP A 201 22.43 -17.48 4.78
C ASP A 201 21.44 -16.65 5.59
N VAL A 202 21.92 -15.96 6.63
CA VAL A 202 21.13 -15.12 7.51
C VAL A 202 21.61 -13.69 7.39
N ARG A 203 20.69 -12.78 7.08
CA ARG A 203 21.01 -11.36 6.85
C ARG A 203 20.11 -10.47 7.70
N SER A 204 20.66 -9.32 8.09
CA SER A 204 19.95 -8.27 8.84
C SER A 204 19.70 -7.01 8.02
N ASP A 205 20.11 -7.00 6.76
CA ASP A 205 19.87 -5.92 5.82
C ASP A 205 19.34 -6.46 4.50
N LEU A 206 18.61 -5.58 3.79
CA LEU A 206 18.05 -5.85 2.48
C LEU A 206 18.66 -4.87 1.48
N VAL A 207 19.16 -5.39 0.35
CA VAL A 207 19.53 -4.57 -0.80
C VAL A 207 18.42 -4.65 -1.84
N PHE A 208 17.86 -3.51 -2.21
CA PHE A 208 16.79 -3.46 -3.20
C PHE A 208 16.89 -2.24 -4.09
N MET A 209 16.27 -2.37 -5.26
CA MET A 209 16.16 -1.37 -6.31
C MET A 209 14.68 -1.11 -6.59
N GLY A 210 14.29 0.16 -6.76
CA GLY A 210 12.92 0.50 -7.14
C GLY A 210 12.53 -0.18 -8.46
N ALA A 211 11.29 -0.67 -8.59
CA ALA A 211 10.79 -1.04 -9.91
C ALA A 211 10.50 0.24 -10.69
N SER A 212 10.94 0.31 -11.94
CA SER A 212 10.70 1.48 -12.78
C SER A 212 10.61 1.09 -14.25
N VAL A 213 9.80 1.85 -14.99
CA VAL A 213 9.68 1.73 -16.46
C VAL A 213 10.21 2.96 -17.20
N ALA A 214 10.50 4.05 -16.48
CA ALA A 214 10.81 5.35 -17.08
C ALA A 214 11.95 6.11 -16.36
N ASN A 215 12.11 5.91 -15.05
CA ASN A 215 13.17 6.55 -14.26
C ASN A 215 14.35 5.60 -14.08
N SER A 216 15.56 6.14 -13.96
CA SER A 216 16.68 5.46 -13.32
C SER A 216 16.32 5.08 -11.89
N THR A 217 16.92 4.01 -11.39
CA THR A 217 16.68 3.48 -10.04
C THR A 217 18.03 3.29 -9.35
N MET A 218 18.05 3.33 -8.03
CA MET A 218 19.27 3.14 -7.25
C MET A 218 19.17 1.87 -6.41
N ASP A 219 20.31 1.21 -6.25
CA ASP A 219 20.45 0.08 -5.34
C ASP A 219 20.76 0.63 -3.96
N ILE A 220 19.87 0.38 -3.01
CA ILE A 220 20.05 0.84 -1.63
C ILE A 220 20.07 -0.33 -0.67
N ARG A 221 20.87 -0.20 0.39
CA ARG A 221 20.89 -1.12 1.52
C ARG A 221 20.12 -0.51 2.68
N VAL A 222 19.17 -1.25 3.24
CA VAL A 222 18.35 -0.82 4.37
C VAL A 222 18.38 -1.90 5.46
N PRO A 223 18.62 -1.54 6.73
CA PRO A 223 18.56 -2.51 7.82
C PRO A 223 17.12 -2.96 8.08
N VAL A 224 16.95 -4.25 8.36
CA VAL A 224 15.69 -4.79 8.86
C VAL A 224 15.61 -4.48 10.34
N THR A 225 14.71 -3.60 10.75
CA THR A 225 14.59 -3.20 12.17
C THR A 225 13.65 -4.13 12.94
N GLY A 226 12.71 -4.77 12.24
CA GLY A 226 11.75 -5.68 12.85
C GLY A 226 10.97 -6.51 11.86
N VAL A 227 10.33 -7.55 12.39
CA VAL A 227 9.32 -8.35 11.69
C VAL A 227 7.96 -8.00 12.25
N MET A 228 6.98 -7.80 11.37
CA MET A 228 5.63 -7.40 11.73
C MET A 228 4.58 -8.36 11.16
N LYS A 229 3.38 -8.30 11.74
CA LYS A 229 2.18 -8.98 11.27
C LYS A 229 1.01 -8.01 11.30
N TYR A 230 0.16 -8.04 10.29
CA TYR A 230 -1.08 -7.27 10.30
C TYR A 230 -2.13 -7.95 11.18
N LYS A 231 -2.80 -7.17 12.05
CA LYS A 231 -3.80 -7.71 13.00
C LYS A 231 -5.07 -8.22 12.30
N ALA A 232 -5.41 -7.65 11.15
CA ALA A 232 -6.53 -8.08 10.32
C ALA A 232 -6.06 -8.32 8.89
N LEU A 233 -6.75 -9.20 8.15
CA LEU A 233 -6.50 -9.41 6.71
C LEU A 233 -5.03 -9.70 6.35
N ASN A 234 -4.25 -10.28 7.27
CA ASN A 234 -2.81 -10.55 7.06
C ASN A 234 -2.51 -11.38 5.81
N LYS A 235 -3.41 -12.31 5.45
CA LYS A 235 -3.26 -13.10 4.22
C LYS A 235 -3.38 -12.30 2.93
N ILE A 236 -3.95 -11.10 3.00
CA ILE A 236 -4.15 -10.23 1.84
C ILE A 236 -3.17 -9.05 1.90
N TRP A 237 -3.09 -8.35 3.04
CA TRP A 237 -2.21 -7.19 3.20
C TRP A 237 -0.77 -7.55 3.57
N GLY A 238 -0.54 -8.78 4.05
CA GLY A 238 0.79 -9.24 4.44
C GLY A 238 1.81 -9.29 3.31
N SER A 239 1.43 -9.05 2.05
CA SER A 239 2.38 -8.84 0.96
C SER A 239 3.15 -7.53 1.07
N TYR A 240 2.61 -6.54 1.78
CA TYR A 240 3.23 -5.23 1.98
C TYR A 240 4.18 -5.25 3.17
N CYS A 241 5.37 -4.70 2.98
CA CYS A 241 6.30 -4.36 4.04
C CYS A 241 6.34 -2.84 4.22
N LEU A 242 6.65 -2.36 5.42
CA LEU A 242 6.78 -0.92 5.67
C LEU A 242 8.25 -0.55 5.63
N VAL A 243 8.59 0.52 4.95
CA VAL A 243 9.94 1.06 4.90
C VAL A 243 9.90 2.55 5.24
N ASP A 244 11.00 3.10 5.74
CA ASP A 244 11.13 4.54 5.84
C ASP A 244 10.99 5.18 4.45
N ILE A 245 10.34 6.34 4.42
CA ILE A 245 9.95 6.96 3.15
C ILE A 245 11.15 7.39 2.30
N GLU A 246 12.26 7.78 2.94
CA GLU A 246 13.46 8.27 2.24
C GLU A 246 14.17 7.13 1.52
N SER A 247 14.31 5.97 2.15
CA SER A 247 14.78 4.75 1.49
C SER A 247 13.89 4.39 0.30
N PHE A 248 12.57 4.48 0.42
CA PHE A 248 11.70 4.23 -0.73
C PHE A 248 11.98 5.21 -1.88
N ARG A 249 12.11 6.51 -1.57
CA ARG A 249 12.35 7.57 -2.54
C ARG A 249 13.69 7.40 -3.25
N GLU A 250 14.78 7.18 -2.51
CA GLU A 250 16.11 6.94 -3.07
C GLU A 250 16.13 5.72 -4.00
N ALA A 251 15.52 4.60 -3.60
CA ALA A 251 15.47 3.38 -4.41
C ALA A 251 14.77 3.60 -5.77
N HIS A 252 13.74 4.45 -5.81
CA HIS A 252 13.00 4.81 -7.02
C HIS A 252 13.55 6.07 -7.72
N ASN A 253 14.64 6.65 -7.20
CA ASN A 253 15.21 7.91 -7.65
C ASN A 253 14.17 9.05 -7.68
N TYR A 254 13.35 9.12 -6.65
CA TYR A 254 12.43 10.23 -6.39
C TYR A 254 13.14 11.28 -5.53
N VAL A 255 12.68 12.53 -5.63
CA VAL A 255 13.19 13.63 -4.80
C VAL A 255 12.96 13.29 -3.32
N THR A 256 14.03 13.25 -2.55
CA THR A 256 14.02 13.03 -1.10
C THR A 256 13.87 14.35 -0.35
N GLY A 257 13.47 14.31 0.93
CA GLY A 257 13.43 15.54 1.74
C GLY A 257 14.84 16.12 1.93
N ALA A 258 15.84 15.23 2.04
CA ALA A 258 17.24 15.63 2.14
C ALA A 258 17.73 16.37 0.87
N ASP A 259 17.32 15.95 -0.33
CA ASP A 259 17.70 16.62 -1.58
C ASP A 259 17.16 18.05 -1.65
N SER A 260 15.93 18.27 -1.15
CA SER A 260 15.28 19.58 -1.11
C SER A 260 15.90 20.52 -0.07
N ALA A 261 16.56 19.99 0.96
CA ALA A 261 17.19 20.77 2.03
C ALA A 261 18.61 21.27 1.70
N VAL A 262 19.15 20.93 0.51
CA VAL A 262 20.49 21.37 0.10
C VAL A 262 20.47 22.85 -0.27
N ASP A 263 21.13 23.68 0.56
CA ASP A 263 21.40 25.08 0.25
C ASP A 263 22.49 25.17 -0.84
N LEU A 264 22.09 25.55 -2.05
CA LEU A 264 23.02 25.86 -3.13
C LEU A 264 23.75 27.17 -2.82
N SER A 265 25.08 27.18 -2.96
CA SER A 265 25.83 28.43 -2.98
C SER A 265 25.41 29.28 -4.19
N GLU A 266 25.61 30.60 -4.09
CA GLU A 266 25.30 31.54 -5.19
C GLU A 266 26.00 31.13 -6.50
N ALA A 267 27.23 30.62 -6.39
CA ALA A 267 27.99 30.11 -7.54
C ALA A 267 27.38 28.82 -8.15
N GLU A 268 26.89 27.89 -7.33
CA GLU A 268 26.23 26.67 -7.81
C GLU A 268 24.85 26.96 -8.42
N ALA A 269 24.11 27.90 -7.84
CA ALA A 269 22.83 28.37 -8.38
C ALA A 269 23.02 29.06 -9.73
N ASP A 270 24.02 29.94 -9.86
CA ASP A 270 24.38 30.59 -11.13
C ASP A 270 24.85 29.58 -12.18
N LEU A 271 25.60 28.56 -11.76
CA LEU A 271 26.03 27.47 -12.64
C LEU A 271 24.83 26.65 -13.17
N LEU A 272 23.88 26.29 -12.31
CA LEU A 272 22.66 25.58 -12.70
C LEU A 272 21.70 26.44 -13.53
N ALA A 273 21.72 27.76 -13.35
CA ALA A 273 20.93 28.71 -14.13
C ALA A 273 21.53 28.99 -15.53
N THR A 274 22.71 28.45 -15.84
CA THR A 274 23.38 28.66 -17.13
C THR A 274 22.64 27.90 -18.25
N GLU A 275 22.08 28.65 -19.21
CA GLU A 275 21.31 28.07 -20.33
C GLU A 275 22.19 27.40 -21.41
N ASN A 276 23.48 27.74 -21.46
CA ASN A 276 24.41 27.21 -22.45
C ASN A 276 25.39 26.20 -21.83
N LEU A 277 25.05 24.92 -21.94
CA LEU A 277 25.89 23.82 -21.47
C LEU A 277 27.26 23.77 -22.18
N GLU A 278 27.38 24.33 -23.39
CA GLU A 278 28.65 24.32 -24.12
C GLU A 278 29.68 25.29 -23.51
N ASP A 279 29.22 26.38 -22.90
CA ASP A 279 30.09 27.33 -22.20
C ASP A 279 30.70 26.74 -20.91
N LEU A 280 29.99 25.80 -20.26
CA LEU A 280 30.51 25.06 -19.10
C LEU A 280 31.72 24.20 -19.46
N PHE A 281 31.71 23.55 -20.63
CA PHE A 281 32.82 22.68 -21.07
C PHE A 281 33.89 23.40 -21.90
N ALA A 282 33.61 24.61 -22.39
CA ALA A 282 34.54 25.41 -23.19
C ALA A 282 35.61 26.11 -22.34
N GLY A 283 35.29 26.48 -21.11
CA GLY A 283 36.26 26.98 -20.13
C GLY A 283 36.94 25.80 -19.44
N GLY A 284 38.20 25.49 -19.80
CA GLY A 284 38.98 24.39 -19.22
C GLY A 284 39.21 24.44 -17.70
N ASP A 285 38.52 25.30 -16.96
CA ASP A 285 38.50 25.40 -15.49
C ASP A 285 37.84 24.19 -14.83
N LEU A 286 36.93 23.47 -15.51
CA LEU A 286 36.28 22.26 -14.97
C LEU A 286 37.25 21.10 -14.71
N PHE A 287 38.48 21.18 -15.25
CA PHE A 287 39.54 20.18 -15.10
C PHE A 287 40.81 20.76 -14.44
N ALA A 288 40.76 21.98 -13.91
CA ALA A 288 41.95 22.67 -13.42
C ALA A 288 42.47 22.13 -12.07
N ASP A 289 41.59 21.57 -11.24
CA ASP A 289 41.96 20.92 -9.98
C ASP A 289 42.01 19.40 -10.15
N VAL A 290 42.95 18.91 -10.97
CA VAL A 290 43.40 17.53 -10.80
C VAL A 290 44.20 17.50 -9.50
N ILE A 291 43.54 17.09 -8.42
CA ILE A 291 44.17 16.78 -7.13
C ILE A 291 45.31 15.81 -7.42
N THR A 292 46.51 16.37 -7.48
CA THR A 292 47.75 15.65 -7.62
C THR A 292 48.38 15.69 -6.25
N GLU A 293 48.32 14.56 -5.54
CA GLU A 293 49.04 14.27 -4.28
C GLU A 293 48.30 14.38 -2.93
N GLU A 294 46.96 14.32 -2.86
CA GLU A 294 46.30 13.90 -1.61
C GLU A 294 45.80 12.46 -1.74
N SER A 295 46.35 11.56 -0.92
CA SER A 295 45.86 10.20 -0.80
C SER A 295 44.51 10.26 -0.10
N ILE A 296 43.44 10.37 -0.89
CA ILE A 296 42.07 10.29 -0.38
C ILE A 296 41.95 9.00 0.44
N THR A 297 41.71 9.13 1.74
CA THR A 297 41.54 7.98 2.62
C THR A 297 40.13 7.42 2.50
N LEU A 298 39.96 6.13 2.83
CA LEU A 298 38.63 5.52 2.86
C LEU A 298 37.72 6.22 3.88
N GLU A 299 38.28 6.72 4.99
CA GLU A 299 37.55 7.43 6.03
C GLU A 299 37.04 8.79 5.53
N GLU A 300 37.87 9.55 4.80
CA GLU A 300 37.45 10.79 4.15
C GLU A 300 36.37 10.53 3.10
N LEU A 301 36.52 9.51 2.25
CA LEU A 301 35.45 9.13 1.30
C LEU A 301 34.17 8.74 2.01
N GLN A 302 34.26 7.95 3.08
CA GLN A 302 33.09 7.55 3.87
C GLN A 302 32.42 8.74 4.54
N GLN A 303 33.18 9.77 4.93
CA GLN A 303 32.64 10.98 5.54
C GLN A 303 32.03 11.92 4.51
N GLU A 304 32.66 12.10 3.34
CA GLU A 304 32.11 12.93 2.25
C GLU A 304 30.93 12.28 1.53
N THR A 305 30.93 10.94 1.41
CA THR A 305 29.79 10.17 0.88
C THR A 305 28.82 9.72 1.97
N ALA A 306 29.07 10.11 3.24
CA ALA A 306 28.13 9.87 4.32
C ALA A 306 26.83 10.57 3.93
N ARG A 307 25.77 9.77 3.80
CA ARG A 307 24.45 10.32 3.52
C ARG A 307 24.09 11.36 4.57
N ALA A 308 23.55 12.49 4.13
CA ALA A 308 23.08 13.54 5.02
C ALA A 308 22.09 12.94 6.03
N SER A 309 22.53 12.81 7.28
CA SER A 309 21.67 12.56 8.42
C SER A 309 21.43 13.93 9.04
N GLY A 310 20.29 14.53 8.70
CA GLY A 310 20.00 15.92 9.01
C GLY A 310 18.54 16.15 9.40
N ASP A 311 18.27 17.32 9.96
CA ASP A 311 16.92 17.83 10.22
C ASP A 311 16.39 18.43 8.92
N TYR A 312 15.50 17.71 8.23
CA TYR A 312 14.84 18.13 6.99
C TYR A 312 13.37 17.72 7.02
N ASP A 313 12.52 18.46 6.30
CA ASP A 313 11.09 18.14 6.24
C ASP A 313 10.84 17.00 5.25
N LEU A 314 10.22 15.92 5.72
CA LEU A 314 9.83 14.79 4.87
C LEU A 314 8.79 15.20 3.82
N ASP A 315 8.01 16.25 4.10
CA ASP A 315 6.96 16.74 3.20
C ASP A 315 7.51 17.44 1.94
N ASP A 316 8.79 17.84 1.94
CA ASP A 316 9.47 18.45 0.78
C ASP A 316 9.87 17.42 -0.28
N GLY A 317 9.75 16.13 0.06
CA GLY A 317 10.02 15.02 -0.86
C GLY A 317 8.79 14.59 -1.67
N SER A 318 9.02 13.71 -2.64
CA SER A 318 7.97 13.21 -3.53
C SER A 318 7.04 12.17 -2.88
N TYR A 319 5.75 12.22 -3.21
CA TYR A 319 4.74 11.23 -2.82
C TYR A 319 4.01 10.70 -4.05
N ASN A 320 3.52 9.46 -4.01
CA ASN A 320 2.70 8.90 -5.10
C ASN A 320 1.24 8.65 -4.69
N LEU A 321 0.94 8.69 -3.39
CA LEU A 321 -0.42 8.65 -2.87
C LEU A 321 -0.51 9.36 -1.51
N ALA A 322 -1.74 9.68 -1.10
CA ALA A 322 -2.02 10.06 0.27
C ALA A 322 -3.34 9.45 0.75
N PHE A 323 -3.33 8.83 1.91
CA PHE A 323 -4.53 8.27 2.55
C PHE A 323 -5.26 9.36 3.33
N ILE A 324 -6.59 9.40 3.26
CA ILE A 324 -7.42 10.36 3.96
C ILE A 324 -8.39 9.63 4.88
N LYS A 325 -8.47 10.09 6.13
CA LYS A 325 -9.45 9.66 7.12
C LYS A 325 -10.44 10.78 7.34
N LEU A 326 -11.72 10.48 7.17
CA LEU A 326 -12.78 11.46 7.31
C LEU A 326 -13.30 11.54 8.74
N LYS A 327 -13.87 12.69 9.10
CA LYS A 327 -14.59 12.83 10.36
C LYS A 327 -15.82 11.93 10.39
N LYS A 328 -16.17 11.47 11.59
CA LYS A 328 -17.30 10.58 11.81
C LYS A 328 -18.59 11.20 11.27
N GLY A 329 -19.32 10.46 10.44
CA GLY A 329 -20.61 10.88 9.87
C GLY A 329 -20.51 11.63 8.55
N VAL A 330 -19.30 11.92 8.05
CA VAL A 330 -19.09 12.45 6.70
C VAL A 330 -19.29 11.32 5.69
N SER A 331 -20.05 11.58 4.62
CA SER A 331 -20.17 10.64 3.50
C SER A 331 -18.88 10.66 2.68
N PRO A 332 -18.21 9.50 2.46
CA PRO A 332 -17.01 9.44 1.63
C PRO A 332 -17.24 9.93 0.20
N GLN A 333 -18.41 9.64 -0.38
CA GLN A 333 -18.76 10.08 -1.73
C GLN A 333 -18.91 11.59 -1.83
N ALA A 334 -19.57 12.21 -0.84
CA ALA A 334 -19.74 13.66 -0.81
C ALA A 334 -18.41 14.37 -0.55
N ALA A 335 -17.57 13.82 0.33
CA ALA A 335 -16.24 14.34 0.62
C ALA A 335 -15.32 14.25 -0.61
N ALA A 336 -15.29 13.10 -1.31
CA ALA A 336 -14.51 12.94 -2.53
C ALA A 336 -14.92 13.94 -3.61
N ALA A 337 -16.24 14.14 -3.81
CA ALA A 337 -16.74 15.12 -4.78
C ALA A 337 -16.33 16.55 -4.41
N LYS A 338 -16.39 16.92 -3.12
CA LYS A 338 -15.97 18.24 -2.64
C LYS A 338 -14.47 18.46 -2.84
N ILE A 339 -13.64 17.53 -2.37
CA ILE A 339 -12.17 17.66 -2.43
C ILE A 339 -11.70 17.69 -3.90
N ASN A 340 -12.26 16.84 -4.76
CA ASN A 340 -11.97 16.88 -6.20
C ASN A 340 -12.36 18.22 -6.84
N GLY A 341 -13.49 18.82 -6.41
CA GLY A 341 -13.88 20.16 -6.85
C GLY A 341 -12.83 21.21 -6.49
N VAL A 342 -12.33 21.19 -5.25
CA VAL A 342 -11.28 22.12 -4.79
C VAL A 342 -9.97 21.91 -5.55
N PHE A 343 -9.55 20.67 -5.79
CA PHE A 343 -8.37 20.37 -6.59
C PHE A 343 -8.48 20.90 -8.03
N GLN A 344 -9.65 20.75 -8.65
CA GLN A 344 -9.91 21.27 -9.99
C GLN A 344 -9.95 22.80 -10.04
N GLU A 345 -10.53 23.46 -9.03
CA GLU A 345 -10.56 24.92 -8.91
C GLU A 345 -9.15 25.52 -8.78
N GLN A 346 -8.23 24.79 -8.14
CA GLN A 346 -6.83 25.18 -7.97
C GLN A 346 -5.92 24.71 -9.11
N GLY A 347 -6.46 23.98 -10.10
CA GLY A 347 -5.69 23.46 -11.24
C GLY A 347 -4.65 22.40 -10.87
N LEU A 348 -4.89 21.63 -9.80
CA LEU A 348 -3.99 20.57 -9.36
C LEU A 348 -4.24 19.28 -10.14
N GLU A 349 -3.18 18.63 -10.62
CA GLU A 349 -3.23 17.37 -11.38
C GLU A 349 -3.39 16.13 -10.46
N VAL A 350 -4.35 16.18 -9.55
CA VAL A 350 -4.62 15.12 -8.58
C VAL A 350 -6.11 14.83 -8.47
N ARG A 351 -6.42 13.57 -8.13
CA ARG A 351 -7.79 13.15 -7.81
C ARG A 351 -7.87 12.29 -6.58
N VAL A 352 -9.03 12.39 -5.93
CA VAL A 352 -9.45 11.56 -4.82
C VAL A 352 -10.32 10.42 -5.32
N ILE A 353 -9.94 9.21 -4.94
CA ILE A 353 -10.66 7.96 -5.21
C ILE A 353 -11.14 7.31 -3.91
N SER A 354 -12.13 6.43 -4.03
CA SER A 354 -12.59 5.67 -2.87
C SER A 354 -11.62 4.54 -2.53
N TRP A 355 -11.59 4.13 -1.26
CA TRP A 355 -10.81 2.95 -0.86
C TRP A 355 -11.18 1.70 -1.68
N LYS A 356 -12.45 1.55 -2.08
CA LYS A 356 -12.93 0.42 -2.89
C LYS A 356 -12.27 0.39 -4.27
N ASP A 357 -12.11 1.55 -4.89
CA ASP A 357 -11.46 1.69 -6.19
C ASP A 357 -9.97 1.39 -6.08
N ALA A 358 -9.34 1.80 -4.98
CA ALA A 358 -7.93 1.57 -4.70
C ALA A 358 -7.54 0.10 -4.48
N VAL A 359 -8.43 -0.69 -3.87
CA VAL A 359 -8.21 -2.12 -3.55
C VAL A 359 -8.89 -3.09 -4.52
N GLY A 360 -9.14 -2.65 -5.77
CA GLY A 360 -10.11 -3.19 -6.75
C GLY A 360 -10.44 -4.69 -6.75
N ILE A 361 -9.49 -5.59 -6.46
CA ILE A 361 -9.73 -7.04 -6.35
C ILE A 361 -10.73 -7.38 -5.24
N ILE A 362 -10.60 -6.77 -4.06
CA ILE A 362 -11.40 -7.14 -2.88
C ILE A 362 -12.83 -6.62 -3.00
N GLY A 363 -13.00 -5.40 -3.51
CA GLY A 363 -14.33 -4.82 -3.75
C GLY A 363 -15.18 -5.69 -4.68
N ASN A 364 -14.55 -6.31 -5.67
CA ASN A 364 -15.23 -7.14 -6.67
C ASN A 364 -15.56 -8.56 -6.19
N MET A 365 -14.84 -9.12 -5.21
CA MET A 365 -15.13 -10.46 -4.67
C MET A 365 -16.53 -10.54 -4.03
N ALA A 366 -16.92 -9.53 -3.25
CA ALA A 366 -18.24 -9.49 -2.61
C ALA A 366 -19.37 -9.47 -3.67
N VAL A 367 -19.15 -8.72 -4.76
CA VAL A 367 -20.09 -8.64 -5.88
C VAL A 367 -20.20 -9.98 -6.61
N MET A 368 -19.07 -10.66 -6.85
CA MET A 368 -19.06 -11.99 -7.48
C MET A 368 -19.78 -13.04 -6.63
N VAL A 369 -19.54 -13.08 -5.31
CA VAL A 369 -20.22 -14.00 -4.39
C VAL A 369 -21.73 -13.74 -4.40
N LYS A 370 -22.15 -12.47 -4.41
CA LYS A 370 -23.57 -12.09 -4.53
C LYS A 370 -24.20 -12.52 -5.84
N ALA A 371 -23.49 -12.34 -6.96
CA ALA A 371 -23.95 -12.78 -8.27
C ALA A 371 -24.11 -14.30 -8.33
N ALA A 372 -23.13 -15.06 -7.83
CA ALA A 372 -23.17 -16.52 -7.78
C ALA A 372 -24.32 -17.04 -6.91
N LEU A 373 -24.55 -16.43 -5.74
CA LEU A 373 -25.68 -16.75 -4.88
C LEU A 373 -27.02 -16.52 -5.60
N ASN A 374 -27.20 -15.37 -6.24
CA ASN A 374 -28.42 -15.05 -6.97
C ASN A 374 -28.67 -16.01 -8.13
N LEU A 375 -27.61 -16.39 -8.86
CA LEU A 375 -27.68 -17.37 -9.94
C LEU A 375 -28.10 -18.74 -9.42
N PHE A 376 -27.48 -19.22 -8.34
CA PHE A 376 -27.82 -20.49 -7.72
C PHE A 376 -29.28 -20.54 -7.26
N ILE A 377 -29.77 -19.46 -6.64
CA ILE A 377 -31.16 -19.36 -6.20
C ILE A 377 -32.10 -19.33 -7.41
N MET A 378 -31.75 -18.62 -8.48
CA MET A 378 -32.52 -18.64 -9.73
C MET A 378 -32.66 -20.08 -10.26
N PHE A 379 -31.58 -20.87 -10.29
CA PHE A 379 -31.66 -22.29 -10.69
C PHE A 379 -32.64 -23.10 -9.83
N ILE A 380 -32.68 -22.87 -8.51
CA ILE A 380 -33.64 -23.56 -7.60
C ILE A 380 -35.10 -23.23 -7.93
N PHE A 381 -35.38 -22.05 -8.48
CA PHE A 381 -36.75 -21.65 -8.84
C PHE A 381 -37.17 -22.06 -10.26
N PHE A 382 -36.21 -22.33 -11.14
CA PHE A 382 -36.46 -22.75 -12.52
C PHE A 382 -36.42 -24.27 -12.73
N VAL A 383 -35.78 -25.02 -11.82
CA VAL A 383 -35.80 -26.49 -11.73
C VAL A 383 -36.91 -26.93 -10.79
#